data_AF-A0A7C6EI89-F1
#
_entry.id   AF-A0A7C6EI89-F1
#
_cell.length_a   1.000
_cell.length_b   1.000
_cell.length_c   1.000
_cell.angle_alpha   90.00
_cell.angle_beta   90.00
_cell.angle_gamma   90.00
#
_symmetry.space_group_name_H-M   'P 1'
#
loop_
_entity.id
_entity.type
_entity.pdbx_description
1 polymer ?
#
loop_
_entity_poly.entity_id
_entity_poly.type
_entity_poly.pdbx_seq_one_letter_code
_entity_poly.pdbx_strand_id
1 'polypeptide(L)' 'IRPKLQRQGEPARDFVIVHEVNRGLKGFVNLIGIESPGLTASPAIARYVENLLFE' A
#
# COMPACT_ATOMS: atom_id res chain seq x y z
N ILE A 1 14.29 -11.44 -11.86
CA ILE A 1 14.63 -10.34 -10.91
C ILE A 1 13.44 -9.40 -10.86
N ARG A 2 12.85 -9.09 -9.69
CA ARG A 2 11.81 -8.04 -9.55
C ARG A 2 12.51 -6.68 -9.57
N PRO A 3 12.28 -5.80 -10.55
CA PRO A 3 12.82 -4.44 -10.52
C PRO A 3 12.29 -3.71 -9.30
N LYS A 4 13.19 -3.00 -8.59
CA LYS A 4 12.78 -2.08 -7.52
C LYS A 4 12.26 -0.77 -8.11
N LEU A 5 11.26 -0.19 -7.48
CA LEU A 5 10.74 1.13 -7.79
C LEU A 5 11.73 2.24 -7.45
N GLN A 6 12.62 2.00 -6.47
CA GLN A 6 13.68 2.92 -6.09
C GLN A 6 15.08 2.38 -6.41
N ARG A 7 16.00 3.29 -6.75
CA ARG A 7 17.43 2.96 -6.87
C ARG A 7 18.08 2.95 -5.48
N GLN A 8 19.22 2.28 -5.38
CA GLN A 8 20.04 2.33 -4.17
C GLN A 8 20.54 3.77 -3.94
N GLY A 9 20.32 4.30 -2.74
CA GLY A 9 20.71 5.68 -2.38
C GLY A 9 19.67 6.76 -2.69
N GLU A 10 18.57 6.43 -3.39
CA GLU A 10 17.43 7.35 -3.51
C GLU A 10 16.59 7.36 -2.23
N PRO A 11 15.92 8.49 -1.90
CA PRO A 11 14.91 8.53 -0.86
C PRO A 11 13.84 7.46 -1.06
N ALA A 12 13.28 6.97 0.03
CA ALA A 12 12.14 6.05 -0.05
C ALA A 12 11.00 6.71 -0.83
N ARG A 13 10.46 5.99 -1.81
CA ARG A 13 9.26 6.42 -2.53
C ARG A 13 8.04 5.98 -1.73
N ASP A 14 7.03 6.83 -1.71
CA ASP A 14 5.79 6.52 -1.02
C ASP A 14 4.99 5.45 -1.78
N PHE A 15 4.11 4.75 -1.07
CA PHE A 15 3.24 3.71 -1.60
C PHE A 15 1.79 4.18 -1.65
N VAL A 16 0.94 3.46 -2.38
CA VAL A 16 -0.48 3.81 -2.52
C VAL A 16 -1.32 2.80 -1.76
N ILE A 17 -2.16 3.29 -0.83
CA ILE A 17 -3.28 2.53 -0.26
C ILE A 17 -4.57 3.32 -0.51
N VAL A 18 -5.46 2.79 -1.34
CA VAL A 18 -6.71 3.47 -1.72
C VAL A 18 -7.87 2.49 -1.79
N HIS A 19 -9.00 2.84 -1.17
CA HIS A 19 -10.28 2.16 -1.37
C HIS A 19 -11.00 2.73 -2.58
N GLU A 20 -11.35 1.87 -3.55
CA GLU A 20 -11.91 2.30 -4.84
C GLU A 20 -13.45 2.47 -4.80
N VAL A 21 -14.02 2.77 -3.63
CA VAL A 21 -15.47 3.00 -3.47
C VAL A 21 -15.98 4.15 -4.36
N ASN A 22 -15.18 5.19 -4.57
CA ASN A 22 -15.52 6.31 -5.44
C ASN A 22 -15.60 5.91 -6.93
N ARG A 23 -15.06 4.73 -7.29
CA ARG A 23 -15.20 4.13 -8.63
C ARG A 23 -16.29 3.06 -8.69
N GLY A 24 -17.09 2.91 -7.62
CA GLY A 24 -18.12 1.87 -7.50
C GLY A 24 -17.60 0.49 -7.11
N LEU A 25 -16.32 0.36 -6.74
CA LEU A 25 -15.69 -0.93 -6.39
C LEU A 25 -15.61 -1.11 -4.87
N LYS A 26 -16.77 -1.25 -4.23
CA LYS A 26 -16.85 -1.42 -2.77
C LYS A 26 -16.10 -2.68 -2.33
N GLY A 27 -15.20 -2.52 -1.36
CA GLY A 27 -14.39 -3.61 -0.79
C GLY A 27 -13.09 -3.86 -1.55
N PHE A 28 -12.84 -3.16 -2.66
CA PHE A 28 -11.59 -3.26 -3.40
C PHE A 28 -10.59 -2.21 -2.90
N VAL A 29 -9.44 -2.66 -2.43
CA VAL A 29 -8.36 -1.78 -1.94
C VAL A 29 -7.09 -2.04 -2.73
N ASN A 30 -6.55 -0.99 -3.33
CA ASN A 30 -5.26 -1.02 -4.02
C ASN A 30 -4.14 -0.84 -3.01
N LEU A 31 -3.17 -1.77 -2.98
CA LEU A 31 -1.92 -1.67 -2.24
C LEU A 31 -0.77 -1.72 -3.26
N ILE A 32 -0.35 -0.56 -3.76
CA ILE A 32 0.60 -0.47 -4.88
C ILE A 32 1.94 0.04 -4.39
N GLY A 33 3.01 -0.58 -4.86
CA GLY A 33 4.38 -0.12 -4.59
C GLY A 33 4.87 -0.40 -3.18
N ILE A 34 4.27 -1.37 -2.49
CA ILE A 34 4.76 -1.84 -1.19
C ILE A 34 6.14 -2.51 -1.36
N GLU A 35 7.19 -1.71 -1.13
CA GLU A 35 8.59 -2.14 -1.06
C GLU A 35 9.05 -2.19 0.41
N SER A 36 10.34 -2.41 0.65
CA SER A 36 10.90 -2.37 2.01
C SER A 36 10.62 -1.00 2.66
N PRO A 37 10.13 -0.94 3.92
CA PRO A 37 10.00 -2.02 4.91
C PRO A 37 8.60 -2.69 4.97
N GLY A 38 7.93 -2.90 3.84
CA GLY A 38 6.53 -3.34 3.76
C GLY A 38 6.20 -4.65 4.49
N LEU A 39 7.12 -5.61 4.55
CA LEU A 39 6.92 -6.83 5.34
C LEU A 39 6.85 -6.51 6.84
N THR A 40 7.81 -5.73 7.34
CA THR A 40 7.85 -5.30 8.75
C THR A 40 6.67 -4.38 9.09
N ALA A 41 6.24 -3.55 8.13
CA ALA A 41 5.09 -2.66 8.26
C ALA A 41 3.73 -3.36 8.04
N SER A 42 3.69 -4.63 7.65
CA SER A 42 2.45 -5.31 7.25
C SER A 42 1.33 -5.29 8.31
N PRO A 43 1.57 -5.38 9.63
CA PRO A 43 0.49 -5.29 10.61
C PRO A 43 -0.12 -3.88 10.70
N ALA A 44 0.69 -2.83 10.48
CA ALA A 44 0.20 -1.46 10.46
C ALA A 44 -0.61 -1.17 9.17
N ILE A 45 -0.12 -1.68 8.04
CA ILE A 45 -0.83 -1.62 6.76
C ILE A 45 -2.20 -2.31 6.88
N ALA A 46 -2.26 -3.49 7.48
CA ALA A 46 -3.50 -4.23 7.67
C ALA A 46 -4.54 -3.44 8.48
N ARG A 47 -4.15 -2.85 9.61
CA ARG A 47 -5.04 -1.99 10.42
C ARG A 47 -5.54 -0.78 9.64
N TYR A 48 -4.67 -0.13 8.88
CA TYR A 48 -5.08 0.99 8.05
C TYR A 48 -6.12 0.58 6.98
N VAL A 49 -5.93 -0.58 6.35
CA VAL A 49 -6.89 -1.13 5.38
C VAL A 49 -8.21 -1.52 6.04
N GLU A 50 -8.19 -2.08 7.25
CA GLU A 50 -9.38 -2.38 8.03
C GLU A 50 -10.21 -1.12 8.28
N ASN A 51 -9.58 -0.04 8.75
CA ASN A 51 -10.25 1.24 8.97
C ASN A 51 -10.88 1.78 7.68
N LEU A 52 -10.18 1.72 6.54
CA LEU A 52 -10.74 2.15 5.25
C LEU A 52 -11.98 1.35 4.81
N LEU A 53 -12.14 0.12 5.27
CA LEU A 53 -13.22 -0.77 4.86
C LEU A 53 -14.44 -0.72 5.78
N PHE A 54 -14.23 -0.43 7.06
CA PHE A 54 -15.24 -0.64 8.09
C PHE A 54 -15.50 0.57 9.00
N GLU A 55 -14.68 1.62 8.94
CA GLU A 55 -14.96 2.94 9.55
C GLU A 55 -15.56 3.90 8.51
#